data_AF-A0A1S6GKN1-F1
#
_entry.id   AF-A0A1S6GKN1-F1
#
_cell.length_a   1.000
_cell.length_b   1.000
_cell.length_c   1.000
_cell.angle_alpha   90.00
_cell.angle_beta   90.00
_cell.angle_gamma   90.00
#
_symmetry.space_group_name_H-M   'P 1'
#
loop_
_entity.id
_entity.type
_entity.pdbx_description
1 polymer ?
#
loop_
_entity_poly.entity_id
_entity_poly.type
_entity_poly.pdbx_seq_one_letter_code
_entity_poly.pdbx_strand_id
1 'polypeptide(L)'
;MHDDAHAAGVTRAGAAFAARRAELRMTVQDVVDSGALSKSALVNFENGRTWPRDGNRDKLERLVGLEEGALTSLYEQGAGMSRQDQTEGLVRAGAAFAKRRDDLNITQVEVAEQKIMSVQALIAFEKGRSWPREMRRAELERLVRWPPGTLASLRNAAATPSPDLDGVSAEPPADPSTLMLDAVKLALTSALDKLKALPADDAPTFIAEARPVMASLRSLQALASRAVRANIGSVSAVQTLEDITACFEDLMGRVAAHPAASLGQKLYVARRKRHLNVQEVADILDMPATTVAAVEADEQELSDDYRERVEQLIRTLTFLKL
;
A
#
# COMPACT_ATOMS: atom_id res chain seq x y z
N MET A 1 -20.37 -9.57 6.42
CA MET A 1 -19.94 -9.59 5.00
C MET A 1 -20.97 -8.98 4.03
N HIS A 2 -22.27 -9.28 4.09
CA HIS A 2 -23.28 -8.53 3.31
C HIS A 2 -23.52 -7.10 3.86
N ASP A 3 -23.50 -6.93 5.19
CA ASP A 3 -23.70 -5.63 5.82
C ASP A 3 -22.51 -4.66 5.64
N ASP A 4 -21.28 -5.18 5.63
CA ASP A 4 -20.06 -4.35 5.53
C ASP A 4 -19.92 -3.71 4.13
N ALA A 5 -20.29 -4.46 3.09
CA ALA A 5 -20.31 -3.99 1.71
C ALA A 5 -21.39 -2.93 1.49
N HIS A 6 -22.61 -3.18 1.98
CA HIS A 6 -23.67 -2.19 1.92
C HIS A 6 -23.27 -0.88 2.63
N ALA A 7 -22.75 -0.98 3.86
CA ALA A 7 -22.31 0.17 4.63
C ALA A 7 -21.18 0.96 3.94
N ALA A 8 -20.22 0.28 3.32
CA ALA A 8 -19.14 0.92 2.57
C ALA A 8 -19.66 1.65 1.31
N GLY A 9 -20.63 1.06 0.60
CA GLY A 9 -21.31 1.69 -0.53
C GLY A 9 -22.07 2.96 -0.14
N VAL A 10 -22.90 2.88 0.91
CA VAL A 10 -23.67 4.04 1.39
C VAL A 10 -22.74 5.14 1.89
N THR A 11 -21.67 4.78 2.60
CA THR A 11 -20.68 5.75 3.11
C THR A 11 -20.00 6.51 1.98
N ARG A 12 -19.59 5.82 0.92
CA ARG A 12 -18.90 6.45 -0.22
C ARG A 12 -19.81 7.41 -0.98
N ALA A 13 -21.02 6.97 -1.31
CA ALA A 13 -21.98 7.80 -2.02
C ALA A 13 -22.50 8.97 -1.17
N GLY A 14 -22.71 8.76 0.13
CA GLY A 14 -23.08 9.81 1.09
C GLY A 14 -22.01 10.88 1.24
N ALA A 15 -20.74 10.48 1.37
CA ALA A 15 -19.61 11.40 1.47
C ALA A 15 -19.41 12.22 0.18
N ALA A 16 -19.55 11.57 -0.99
CA ALA A 16 -19.44 12.25 -2.29
C ALA A 16 -20.55 13.29 -2.48
N PHE A 17 -21.79 12.97 -2.09
CA PHE A 17 -22.89 13.93 -2.11
C PHE A 17 -22.63 15.11 -1.17
N ALA A 18 -22.17 14.85 0.06
CA ALA A 18 -21.86 15.89 1.04
C ALA A 18 -20.73 16.83 0.56
N ALA A 19 -19.69 16.28 -0.07
CA ALA A 19 -18.60 17.05 -0.66
C ALA A 19 -19.10 17.96 -1.78
N ARG A 20 -19.91 17.43 -2.71
CA ARG A 20 -20.48 18.20 -3.81
C ARG A 20 -21.41 19.33 -3.32
N ARG A 21 -22.21 19.04 -2.30
CA ARG A 21 -23.05 20.04 -1.63
C ARG A 21 -22.22 21.16 -0.99
N ALA A 22 -21.11 20.81 -0.35
CA ALA A 22 -20.19 21.79 0.25
C ALA A 22 -19.52 22.69 -0.81
N GLU A 23 -19.13 22.13 -1.96
CA GLU A 23 -18.59 22.90 -3.11
C GLU A 23 -19.58 23.95 -3.61
N LEU A 24 -20.87 23.59 -3.66
CA LEU A 24 -21.95 24.49 -4.08
C LEU A 24 -22.39 25.46 -2.96
N ARG A 25 -21.73 25.43 -1.79
CA ARG A 25 -22.11 26.19 -0.59
C ARG A 25 -23.57 26.00 -0.18
N MET A 26 -24.13 24.84 -0.49
CA MET A 26 -25.52 24.53 -0.26
C MET A 26 -25.69 23.94 1.15
N THR A 27 -26.61 24.50 1.91
CA THR A 27 -26.87 24.10 3.29
C THR A 27 -27.75 22.85 3.35
N VAL A 28 -27.81 22.23 4.53
CA VAL A 28 -28.75 21.15 4.80
C VAL A 28 -30.20 21.63 4.63
N GLN A 29 -30.49 22.90 4.93
CA GLN A 29 -31.83 23.46 4.80
C GLN A 29 -32.23 23.59 3.32
N ASP A 30 -31.31 24.01 2.45
CA ASP A 30 -31.57 24.12 1.01
C ASP A 30 -31.94 22.77 0.37
N VAL A 31 -31.33 21.68 0.83
CA VAL A 31 -31.69 20.31 0.39
C VAL A 31 -33.06 19.89 0.91
N VAL A 32 -33.40 20.27 2.14
CA VAL A 32 -34.71 19.97 2.72
C VAL A 32 -35.81 20.76 2.00
N ASP A 33 -35.54 22.03 1.68
CA ASP A 33 -36.46 22.92 0.98
C ASP A 33 -36.71 22.46 -0.47
N SER A 34 -35.74 21.78 -1.09
CA SER A 34 -35.91 21.13 -2.40
C SER A 34 -36.88 19.94 -2.38
N GLY A 35 -37.23 19.42 -1.20
CA GLY A 35 -38.09 18.25 -1.04
C GLY A 35 -37.43 16.93 -1.47
N ALA A 36 -36.11 16.89 -1.64
CA ALA A 36 -35.37 15.68 -2.02
C ALA A 36 -35.26 14.68 -0.85
N LEU A 37 -34.98 15.16 0.37
CA LEU A 37 -34.92 14.37 1.59
C LEU A 37 -35.33 15.19 2.82
N SER A 38 -35.82 14.52 3.86
CA SER A 38 -35.96 15.15 5.18
C SER A 38 -34.59 15.36 5.82
N LYS A 39 -34.48 16.32 6.74
CA LYS A 39 -33.22 16.64 7.45
C LYS A 39 -32.56 15.39 8.05
N SER A 40 -33.35 14.54 8.70
CA SER A 40 -32.87 13.30 9.33
C SER A 40 -32.39 12.27 8.30
N ALA A 41 -33.11 12.12 7.18
CA ALA A 41 -32.75 11.17 6.14
C ALA A 41 -31.48 11.60 5.40
N LEU A 42 -31.32 12.91 5.18
CA LEU A 42 -30.11 13.47 4.58
C LEU A 42 -28.88 13.24 5.47
N VAL A 43 -28.98 13.56 6.75
CA VAL A 43 -27.88 13.35 7.71
C VAL A 43 -27.52 11.86 7.82
N ASN A 44 -28.51 10.96 7.81
CA ASN A 44 -28.22 9.52 7.83
C ASN A 44 -27.55 9.04 6.54
N PHE A 45 -27.94 9.58 5.39
CA PHE A 45 -27.31 9.25 4.12
C PHE A 45 -25.86 9.75 4.05
N GLU A 46 -25.61 11.02 4.39
CA GLU A 46 -24.26 11.61 4.38
C GLU A 46 -23.32 10.92 5.37
N ASN A 47 -23.84 10.38 6.48
CA ASN A 47 -23.07 9.60 7.44
C ASN A 47 -23.00 8.09 7.11
N GLY A 48 -23.40 7.66 5.92
CA GLY A 48 -23.28 6.27 5.49
C GLY A 48 -24.26 5.28 6.12
N ARG A 49 -25.31 5.75 6.81
CA ARG A 49 -26.23 4.92 7.60
C ARG A 49 -27.46 4.43 6.84
N THR A 50 -27.89 5.15 5.80
CA THR A 50 -29.12 4.78 5.08
C THR A 50 -29.01 5.14 3.61
N TRP A 51 -29.36 4.18 2.76
CA TRP A 51 -29.43 4.38 1.31
C TRP A 51 -30.77 5.02 0.91
N PRO A 52 -30.78 6.18 0.22
CA PRO A 52 -32.02 6.81 -0.23
C PRO A 52 -32.73 5.99 -1.31
N ARG A 53 -34.07 6.08 -1.37
CA ARG A 53 -34.87 5.46 -2.44
C ARG A 53 -34.59 6.10 -3.80
N ASP A 54 -34.80 5.34 -4.87
CA ASP A 54 -34.46 5.69 -6.26
C ASP A 54 -34.91 7.10 -6.65
N GLY A 55 -36.20 7.40 -6.55
CA GLY A 55 -36.72 8.73 -6.89
C GLY A 55 -36.24 9.89 -6.01
N ASN A 56 -35.63 9.62 -4.85
CA ASN A 56 -34.95 10.65 -4.05
C ASN A 56 -33.49 10.81 -4.48
N ARG A 57 -32.82 9.75 -4.96
CA ARG A 57 -31.46 9.83 -5.50
C ARG A 57 -31.41 10.70 -6.74
N ASP A 58 -32.34 10.51 -7.67
CA ASP A 58 -32.39 11.31 -8.92
C ASP A 58 -32.65 12.80 -8.63
N LYS A 59 -33.38 13.10 -7.56
CA LYS A 59 -33.60 14.48 -7.10
C LYS A 59 -32.35 15.07 -6.48
N LEU A 60 -31.64 14.30 -5.66
CA LEU A 60 -30.37 14.71 -5.07
C LEU A 60 -29.32 14.97 -6.15
N GLU A 61 -29.17 14.06 -7.11
CA GLU A 61 -28.23 14.19 -8.24
C GLU A 61 -28.50 15.47 -9.04
N ARG A 62 -29.76 15.70 -9.43
CA ARG A 62 -30.15 16.94 -10.12
C ARG A 62 -29.90 18.20 -9.30
N LEU A 63 -30.14 18.13 -7.99
CA LEU A 63 -29.95 19.28 -7.10
C LEU A 63 -28.48 19.71 -7.00
N VAL A 64 -27.55 18.76 -7.01
CA VAL A 64 -26.10 19.04 -6.92
C VAL A 64 -25.38 19.00 -8.28
N GLY A 65 -26.13 18.88 -9.37
CA GLY A 65 -25.60 18.80 -10.73
C GLY A 65 -24.68 17.60 -10.97
N LEU A 66 -25.01 16.44 -10.40
CA LEU A 66 -24.37 15.17 -10.72
C LEU A 66 -25.07 14.51 -11.91
N GLU A 67 -24.34 13.67 -12.66
CA GLU A 67 -24.93 12.83 -13.70
C GLU A 67 -25.94 11.84 -13.11
N GLU A 68 -26.97 11.51 -13.87
CA GLU A 68 -27.99 10.55 -13.48
C GLU A 68 -27.34 9.17 -13.23
N GLY A 69 -27.56 8.61 -12.03
CA GLY A 69 -26.96 7.34 -11.62
C GLY A 69 -25.54 7.45 -11.04
N ALA A 70 -25.00 8.66 -10.86
CA ALA A 70 -23.69 8.87 -10.25
C ALA A 70 -23.63 8.36 -8.80
N LEU A 71 -24.67 8.57 -8.00
CA LEU A 71 -24.72 8.07 -6.62
C LEU A 71 -24.79 6.54 -6.60
N THR A 72 -25.57 5.94 -7.49
CA THR A 72 -25.65 4.47 -7.62
C THR A 72 -24.30 3.88 -8.01
N SER A 73 -23.61 4.49 -8.97
CA SER A 73 -22.27 4.09 -9.38
C SER A 73 -21.26 4.20 -8.23
N LEU A 74 -21.32 5.27 -7.44
CA LEU A 74 -20.47 5.45 -6.26
C LEU A 74 -20.79 4.47 -5.14
N TYR A 75 -22.05 4.12 -4.97
CA TYR A 75 -22.49 3.09 -4.03
C TYR A 75 -21.96 1.71 -4.45
N GLU A 76 -22.05 1.35 -5.72
CA GLU A 76 -21.52 0.08 -6.26
C GLU A 76 -19.99 0.01 -6.18
N GLN A 77 -19.30 1.12 -6.46
CA GLN A 77 -17.85 1.24 -6.27
C GLN A 77 -17.42 1.13 -4.80
N GLY A 78 -18.29 1.48 -3.86
CA GLY A 78 -18.04 1.29 -2.42
C GLY A 78 -18.44 -0.09 -1.90
N ALA A 79 -19.45 -0.73 -2.50
CA ALA A 79 -19.98 -2.02 -2.08
C ALA A 79 -19.23 -3.24 -2.61
N GLY A 80 -18.42 -3.09 -3.67
CA GLY A 80 -17.66 -4.18 -4.26
C GLY A 80 -18.48 -5.08 -5.21
N MET A 81 -17.78 -5.66 -6.19
CA MET A 81 -18.26 -6.36 -7.42
C MET A 81 -19.56 -7.18 -7.30
N SER A 82 -20.38 -7.16 -8.36
CA SER A 82 -21.67 -7.88 -8.42
C SER A 82 -21.51 -9.41 -8.36
N ARG A 83 -22.59 -10.13 -8.03
CA ARG A 83 -22.59 -11.61 -7.95
C ARG A 83 -22.32 -12.28 -9.30
N GLN A 84 -22.72 -11.65 -10.41
CA GLN A 84 -22.38 -12.11 -11.76
C GLN A 84 -20.90 -11.88 -12.05
N ASP A 85 -20.35 -10.69 -11.73
CA ASP A 85 -18.92 -10.40 -11.92
C ASP A 85 -18.02 -11.35 -11.13
N GLN A 86 -18.44 -11.72 -9.92
CA GLN A 86 -17.74 -12.71 -9.10
C GLN A 86 -17.73 -14.08 -9.80
N THR A 87 -18.85 -14.51 -10.36
CA THR A 87 -18.96 -15.81 -11.04
C THR A 87 -18.14 -15.83 -12.33
N GLU A 88 -18.18 -14.76 -13.11
CA GLU A 88 -17.37 -14.61 -14.32
C GLU A 88 -15.88 -14.55 -14.02
N GLY A 89 -15.49 -13.86 -12.94
CA GLY A 89 -14.11 -13.85 -12.44
C GLY A 89 -13.61 -15.23 -12.06
N LEU A 90 -14.45 -16.06 -11.43
CA LEU A 90 -14.12 -17.44 -11.09
C LEU A 90 -13.87 -18.28 -12.35
N VAL A 91 -14.72 -18.13 -13.37
CA VAL A 91 -14.58 -18.85 -14.65
C VAL A 91 -13.33 -18.41 -15.40
N ARG A 92 -13.03 -17.10 -15.45
CA ARG A 92 -11.82 -16.57 -16.10
C ARG A 92 -10.54 -17.11 -15.47
N ALA A 93 -10.43 -17.01 -14.15
CA ALA A 93 -9.24 -17.46 -13.43
C ALA A 93 -9.04 -18.98 -13.55
N GLY A 94 -10.13 -19.77 -13.50
CA GLY A 94 -10.08 -21.22 -13.72
C GLY A 94 -9.63 -21.60 -15.14
N ALA A 95 -10.19 -20.94 -16.17
CA ALA A 95 -9.84 -21.21 -17.56
C ALA A 95 -8.41 -20.80 -17.90
N ALA A 96 -7.95 -19.64 -17.39
CA ALA A 96 -6.59 -19.18 -17.57
C ALA A 96 -5.57 -20.15 -16.95
N PHE A 97 -5.88 -20.68 -15.77
CA PHE A 97 -5.04 -21.69 -15.12
C PHE A 97 -4.95 -22.97 -15.95
N ALA A 98 -6.09 -23.47 -16.43
CA ALA A 98 -6.15 -24.68 -17.26
C ALA A 98 -5.29 -24.52 -18.51
N LYS A 99 -5.43 -23.38 -19.21
CA LYS A 99 -4.63 -23.06 -20.40
C LYS A 99 -3.13 -23.06 -20.10
N ARG A 100 -2.71 -22.38 -19.04
CA ARG A 100 -1.28 -22.30 -18.66
C ARG A 100 -0.72 -23.65 -18.24
N ARG A 101 -1.51 -24.46 -17.55
CA ARG A 101 -1.14 -25.83 -17.17
C ARG A 101 -0.92 -26.69 -18.41
N ASP A 102 -1.80 -26.58 -19.40
CA ASP A 102 -1.68 -27.28 -20.68
C ASP A 102 -0.46 -26.78 -21.48
N ASP A 103 -0.19 -25.47 -21.50
CA ASP A 103 1.01 -24.89 -22.15
C ASP A 103 2.33 -25.41 -21.56
N LEU A 104 2.32 -25.85 -20.29
CA LEU A 104 3.48 -26.44 -19.60
C LEU A 104 3.49 -27.97 -19.65
N ASN A 105 2.56 -28.60 -20.37
CA ASN A 105 2.36 -30.06 -20.45
C ASN A 105 2.17 -30.74 -19.08
N ILE A 106 1.60 -30.03 -18.10
CA ILE A 106 1.38 -30.57 -16.75
C ILE A 106 0.01 -31.25 -16.72
N THR A 107 -0.05 -32.53 -16.35
CA THR A 107 -1.32 -33.26 -16.31
C THR A 107 -2.06 -33.08 -14.99
N GLN A 108 -3.40 -33.18 -14.99
CA GLN A 108 -4.20 -33.09 -13.76
C GLN A 108 -3.84 -34.18 -12.73
N VAL A 109 -3.38 -35.34 -13.21
CA VAL A 109 -2.90 -36.45 -12.37
C VAL A 109 -1.59 -36.06 -11.67
N GLU A 110 -0.67 -35.43 -12.40
CA GLU A 110 0.62 -34.96 -11.88
C GLU A 110 0.44 -33.88 -10.80
N VAL A 111 -0.55 -32.98 -10.94
CA VAL A 111 -0.89 -32.00 -9.88
C VAL A 111 -1.36 -32.69 -8.59
N ALA A 112 -2.10 -33.81 -8.74
CA ALA A 112 -2.57 -34.59 -7.60
C ALA A 112 -1.46 -35.43 -6.95
N GLU A 113 -0.52 -35.94 -7.74
CA GLU A 113 0.69 -36.63 -7.26
C GLU A 113 1.58 -35.69 -6.42
N GLN A 114 1.66 -34.41 -6.80
CA GLN A 114 2.33 -33.36 -6.03
C GLN A 114 1.58 -32.95 -4.75
N LYS A 115 0.43 -33.58 -4.44
CA LYS A 115 -0.41 -33.36 -3.25
C LYS A 115 -0.91 -31.92 -3.08
N ILE A 116 -0.91 -31.12 -4.14
CA ILE A 116 -1.42 -29.73 -4.13
C ILE A 116 -2.95 -29.73 -4.00
N MET A 117 -3.63 -30.56 -4.79
CA MET A 117 -5.07 -30.82 -4.65
C MET A 117 -5.51 -32.08 -5.39
N SER A 118 -6.71 -32.59 -5.07
CA SER A 118 -7.29 -33.72 -5.78
C SER A 118 -7.71 -33.35 -7.21
N VAL A 119 -7.68 -34.33 -8.12
CA VAL A 119 -8.10 -34.17 -9.53
C VAL A 119 -9.51 -33.56 -9.64
N GLN A 120 -10.44 -34.00 -8.80
CA GLN A 120 -11.82 -33.48 -8.79
C GLN A 120 -11.89 -32.01 -8.33
N ALA A 121 -11.07 -31.61 -7.35
CA ALA A 121 -10.99 -30.23 -6.89
C ALA A 121 -10.37 -29.32 -7.96
N LEU A 122 -9.38 -29.83 -8.70
CA LEU A 122 -8.74 -29.13 -9.81
C LEU A 122 -9.72 -28.89 -10.95
N ILE A 123 -10.48 -29.91 -11.36
CA ILE A 123 -11.51 -29.78 -12.40
C ILE A 123 -12.61 -28.78 -11.98
N ALA A 124 -13.03 -28.80 -10.71
CA ALA A 124 -14.02 -27.86 -10.20
C ALA A 124 -13.53 -26.41 -10.23
N PHE A 125 -12.25 -26.19 -9.95
CA PHE A 125 -11.61 -24.89 -10.05
C PHE A 125 -11.45 -24.42 -11.50
N GLU A 126 -10.94 -25.28 -12.38
CA GLU A 126 -10.75 -24.98 -13.80
C GLU A 126 -12.07 -24.61 -14.51
N LYS A 127 -13.19 -25.19 -14.05
CA LYS A 127 -14.54 -24.89 -14.54
C LYS A 127 -15.22 -23.71 -13.84
N GLY A 128 -14.52 -22.99 -12.95
CA GLY A 128 -15.06 -21.84 -12.21
C GLY A 128 -16.12 -22.18 -11.17
N ARG A 129 -16.27 -23.46 -10.80
CA ARG A 129 -17.28 -23.94 -9.83
C ARG A 129 -16.80 -23.84 -8.37
N SER A 130 -15.49 -23.74 -8.15
CA SER A 130 -14.92 -23.60 -6.82
C SER A 130 -13.72 -22.66 -6.83
N TRP A 131 -13.48 -21.99 -5.71
CA TRP A 131 -12.32 -21.13 -5.51
C TRP A 131 -11.38 -21.77 -4.48
N PRO A 132 -10.16 -22.18 -4.87
CA PRO A 132 -9.20 -22.76 -3.95
C PRO A 132 -8.82 -21.79 -2.83
N ARG A 133 -8.46 -22.34 -1.66
CA ARG A 133 -7.94 -21.55 -0.53
C ARG A 133 -6.59 -20.93 -0.87
N GLU A 134 -6.25 -19.83 -0.21
CA GLU A 134 -5.08 -19.00 -0.52
C GLU A 134 -3.76 -19.78 -0.59
N MET A 135 -3.49 -20.62 0.40
CA MET A 135 -2.32 -21.50 0.41
C MET A 135 -2.25 -22.39 -0.85
N ARG A 136 -3.37 -23.01 -1.26
CA ARG A 136 -3.43 -23.86 -2.45
C ARG A 136 -3.35 -23.06 -3.74
N ARG A 137 -3.85 -21.82 -3.77
CA ARG A 137 -3.70 -20.93 -4.93
C ARG A 137 -2.24 -20.58 -5.15
N ALA A 138 -1.50 -20.27 -4.09
CA ALA A 138 -0.08 -19.99 -4.17
C ALA A 138 0.72 -21.21 -4.67
N GLU A 139 0.37 -22.42 -4.24
CA GLU A 139 0.98 -23.66 -4.75
C GLU A 139 0.68 -23.89 -6.24
N LEU A 140 -0.57 -23.68 -6.66
CA LEU A 140 -0.95 -23.75 -8.07
C LEU A 140 -0.22 -22.70 -8.93
N GLU A 141 -0.12 -21.46 -8.45
CA GLU A 141 0.60 -20.38 -9.13
C GLU A 141 2.09 -20.72 -9.28
N ARG A 142 2.72 -21.25 -8.23
CA ARG A 142 4.11 -21.72 -8.31
C ARG A 142 4.29 -22.85 -9.33
N LEU A 143 3.35 -23.80 -9.37
CA LEU A 143 3.38 -24.92 -10.31
C LEU A 143 3.38 -24.44 -11.76
N VAL A 144 2.56 -23.44 -12.09
CA VAL A 144 2.47 -22.87 -13.45
C VAL A 144 3.43 -21.70 -13.70
N ARG A 145 4.37 -21.47 -12.78
CA ARG A 145 5.37 -20.39 -12.79
C ARG A 145 4.75 -18.99 -12.89
N TRP A 146 3.62 -18.79 -12.23
CA TRP A 146 2.98 -17.49 -12.08
C TRP A 146 3.41 -16.78 -10.80
N PRO A 147 3.48 -15.44 -10.83
CA PRO A 147 3.61 -14.66 -9.61
C PRO A 147 2.46 -14.96 -8.63
N PRO A 148 2.71 -14.91 -7.31
CA PRO A 148 1.66 -15.11 -6.33
C PRO A 148 0.57 -14.04 -6.45
N GLY A 149 -0.69 -14.45 -6.36
CA GLY A 149 -1.85 -13.55 -6.52
C GLY A 149 -2.30 -13.35 -7.97
N THR A 150 -1.66 -13.99 -8.95
CA THR A 150 -2.07 -13.96 -10.37
C THR A 150 -3.50 -14.46 -10.55
N LEU A 151 -3.90 -15.54 -9.87
CA LEU A 151 -5.26 -16.07 -9.91
C LEU A 151 -6.26 -15.08 -9.32
N ALA A 152 -5.92 -14.45 -8.21
CA ALA A 152 -6.77 -13.43 -7.59
C ALA A 152 -6.91 -12.20 -8.49
N SER A 153 -5.84 -11.80 -9.18
CA SER A 153 -5.84 -10.74 -10.18
C SER A 153 -6.74 -11.09 -11.37
N LEU A 154 -6.60 -12.30 -11.94
CA LEU A 154 -7.44 -12.76 -13.05
C LEU A 154 -8.93 -12.85 -12.69
N ARG A 155 -9.23 -13.15 -11.42
CA ARG A 155 -10.59 -13.13 -10.91
C ARG A 155 -11.16 -11.71 -10.82
N ASN A 156 -10.32 -10.75 -10.42
CA ASN A 156 -10.75 -9.38 -10.17
C ASN A 156 -10.62 -8.48 -11.42
N ALA A 157 -9.88 -8.90 -12.44
CA ALA A 157 -9.75 -8.17 -13.70
C ALA A 157 -11.15 -7.99 -14.31
N ALA A 158 -11.56 -6.73 -14.50
CA ALA A 158 -12.82 -6.39 -15.14
C ALA A 158 -12.88 -7.03 -16.54
N ALA A 159 -14.08 -7.47 -16.94
CA ALA A 159 -14.31 -8.16 -18.19
C ALA A 159 -13.93 -7.28 -19.40
N THR A 160 -12.72 -7.47 -19.90
CA THR A 160 -12.38 -7.14 -21.29
C THR A 160 -12.31 -8.47 -22.05
N PRO A 161 -12.92 -8.57 -23.25
CA PRO A 161 -13.01 -9.84 -23.95
C PRO A 161 -11.63 -10.38 -24.33
N SER A 162 -11.61 -11.70 -24.52
CA SER A 162 -10.42 -12.55 -24.73
C SER A 162 -9.41 -12.04 -25.77
N PRO A 163 -8.13 -12.47 -25.64
CA PRO A 163 -7.08 -12.09 -26.55
C PRO A 163 -7.17 -12.92 -27.83
N ASP A 164 -7.37 -12.25 -28.96
CA ASP A 164 -6.76 -12.72 -30.19
C ASP A 164 -5.29 -12.27 -30.19
N LEU A 165 -4.45 -13.21 -30.58
CA LEU A 165 -3.01 -13.08 -30.68
C LEU A 165 -2.65 -12.04 -31.75
N ASP A 166 -1.81 -11.08 -31.36
CA ASP A 166 -0.71 -10.48 -32.13
C ASP A 166 -0.63 -8.95 -31.96
N GLY A 167 0.57 -8.50 -31.56
CA GLY A 167 1.09 -7.21 -31.99
C GLY A 167 0.86 -6.00 -31.09
N VAL A 168 1.96 -5.61 -30.43
CA VAL A 168 2.32 -4.25 -29.98
C VAL A 168 1.66 -3.74 -28.69
N SER A 169 2.55 -3.44 -27.74
CA SER A 169 2.30 -2.66 -26.53
C SER A 169 1.32 -1.51 -26.74
N ALA A 170 0.18 -1.57 -26.04
CA ALA A 170 -0.59 -0.39 -25.68
C ALA A 170 -0.69 -0.39 -24.15
N GLU A 171 0.13 0.45 -23.55
CA GLU A 171 0.16 0.74 -22.12
C GLU A 171 -1.24 1.23 -21.68
N PRO A 172 -1.89 0.61 -20.67
CA PRO A 172 -3.12 1.18 -20.11
C PRO A 172 -2.80 2.54 -19.48
N PRO A 173 -3.73 3.51 -19.44
CA PRO A 173 -3.48 4.79 -18.80
C PRO A 173 -3.07 4.54 -17.35
N ALA A 174 -1.81 4.87 -17.05
CA ALA A 174 -1.21 4.54 -15.77
C ALA A 174 -1.98 5.26 -14.66
N ASP A 175 -2.57 4.48 -13.77
CA ASP A 175 -3.09 4.97 -12.49
C ASP A 175 -2.00 5.86 -11.85
N PRO A 176 -2.30 7.09 -11.40
CA PRO A 176 -1.33 7.97 -10.75
C PRO A 176 -0.58 7.28 -9.60
N SER A 177 -1.20 6.27 -8.99
CA SER A 177 -0.62 5.40 -7.97
C SER A 177 0.50 4.50 -8.51
N THR A 178 0.35 3.96 -9.73
CA THR A 178 1.35 3.14 -10.42
C THR A 178 2.52 3.99 -10.91
N LEU A 179 2.25 5.18 -11.46
CA LEU A 179 3.29 6.14 -11.83
C LEU A 179 4.14 6.57 -10.64
N MET A 180 3.51 6.78 -9.47
CA MET A 180 4.23 7.13 -8.26
C MET A 180 5.11 5.97 -7.76
N LEU A 181 4.64 4.73 -7.88
CA LEU A 181 5.43 3.54 -7.53
C LEU A 181 6.62 3.35 -8.47
N ASP A 182 6.44 3.55 -9.77
CA ASP A 182 7.51 3.44 -10.76
C ASP A 182 8.55 4.56 -10.61
N ALA A 183 8.11 5.78 -10.30
CA ALA A 183 9.00 6.88 -9.93
C ALA A 183 9.82 6.56 -8.66
N VAL A 184 9.19 5.95 -7.64
CA VAL A 184 9.88 5.51 -6.42
C VAL A 184 10.90 4.41 -6.72
N LYS A 185 10.57 3.43 -7.57
CA LYS A 185 11.51 2.37 -7.99
C LYS A 185 12.69 2.91 -8.79
N LEU A 186 12.46 3.86 -9.69
CA LEU A 186 13.51 4.52 -10.46
C LEU A 186 14.45 5.31 -9.53
N ALA A 187 13.88 6.06 -8.59
CA ALA A 187 14.65 6.80 -7.60
C ALA A 187 15.42 5.88 -6.64
N LEU A 188 14.86 4.72 -6.27
CA LEU A 188 15.57 3.69 -5.52
C LEU A 188 16.76 3.14 -6.32
N THR A 189 16.57 2.83 -7.61
CA THR A 189 17.66 2.37 -8.48
C THR A 189 18.79 3.40 -8.54
N SER A 190 18.45 4.69 -8.69
CA SER A 190 19.44 5.79 -8.66
C SER A 190 20.16 5.90 -7.30
N ALA A 191 19.44 5.73 -6.19
CA ALA A 191 20.04 5.74 -4.86
C ALA A 191 20.99 4.55 -4.64
N LEU A 192 20.64 3.36 -5.14
CA LEU A 192 21.48 2.17 -5.09
C LEU A 192 22.75 2.33 -5.94
N ASP A 193 22.67 2.96 -7.11
CA ASP A 193 23.85 3.21 -7.94
C ASP A 193 24.78 4.23 -7.29
N LYS A 194 24.24 5.27 -6.64
CA LYS A 194 25.05 6.19 -5.82
C LYS A 194 25.69 5.50 -4.63
N LEU A 195 24.96 4.59 -3.97
CA LEU A 195 25.50 3.79 -2.86
C LEU A 195 26.71 2.95 -3.30
N LYS A 196 26.65 2.33 -4.49
CA LYS A 196 27.77 1.57 -5.07
C LYS A 196 28.95 2.46 -5.46
N ALA A 197 28.69 3.73 -5.79
CA ALA A 197 29.71 4.70 -6.17
C ALA A 197 30.35 5.40 -4.96
N LEU A 198 29.87 5.15 -3.73
CA LEU A 198 30.48 5.73 -2.54
C LEU A 198 31.95 5.28 -2.39
N PRO A 199 32.81 6.16 -1.89
CA PRO A 199 34.18 5.80 -1.57
C PRO A 199 34.22 4.79 -0.42
N ALA A 200 35.41 4.26 -0.15
CA ALA A 200 35.64 3.38 1.00
C ALA A 200 35.22 4.05 2.32
N ASP A 201 34.77 3.26 3.29
CA ASP A 201 34.18 3.74 4.54
C ASP A 201 35.16 4.56 5.41
N ASP A 202 36.47 4.40 5.20
CA ASP A 202 37.53 5.13 5.89
C ASP A 202 38.01 6.37 5.12
N ALA A 203 37.48 6.61 3.91
CA ALA A 203 37.86 7.75 3.10
C ALA A 203 37.34 9.06 3.75
N PRO A 204 38.15 10.13 3.79
CA PRO A 204 37.75 11.38 4.42
C PRO A 204 36.54 12.05 3.75
N THR A 205 36.26 11.75 2.47
CA THR A 205 35.09 12.26 1.74
C THR A 205 33.82 11.43 1.94
N PHE A 206 33.92 10.24 2.56
CA PHE A 206 32.81 9.29 2.69
C PHE A 206 31.55 9.92 3.30
N ILE A 207 31.69 10.62 4.43
CA ILE A 207 30.54 11.25 5.11
C ILE A 207 29.89 12.34 4.25
N ALA A 208 30.70 13.14 3.55
CA ALA A 208 30.20 14.20 2.70
C ALA A 208 29.40 13.64 1.50
N GLU A 209 29.85 12.52 0.92
CA GLU A 209 29.21 11.86 -0.21
C GLU A 209 28.03 10.96 0.21
N ALA A 210 28.06 10.37 1.41
CA ALA A 210 26.99 9.56 1.96
C ALA A 210 25.76 10.38 2.37
N ARG A 211 25.94 11.62 2.85
CA ARG A 211 24.85 12.50 3.31
C ARG A 211 23.73 12.69 2.28
N PRO A 212 23.98 13.06 1.00
CA PRO A 212 22.91 13.20 0.01
C PRO A 212 22.22 11.86 -0.33
N VAL A 213 22.94 10.72 -0.25
CA VAL A 213 22.35 9.39 -0.44
C VAL A 213 21.39 9.06 0.71
N MET A 214 21.81 9.32 1.96
CA MET A 214 20.98 9.17 3.15
C MET A 214 19.70 10.01 3.09
N ALA A 215 19.80 11.28 2.69
CA ALA A 215 18.64 12.16 2.52
C ALA A 215 17.67 11.64 1.44
N SER A 216 18.22 11.09 0.35
CA SER A 216 17.42 10.47 -0.72
C SER A 216 16.69 9.23 -0.22
N LEU A 217 17.38 8.34 0.52
CA LEU A 217 16.78 7.13 1.10
C LEU A 217 15.67 7.46 2.10
N ARG A 218 15.84 8.46 2.98
CA ARG A 218 14.76 8.92 3.88
C ARG A 218 13.54 9.44 3.12
N SER A 219 13.77 10.23 2.08
CA SER A 219 12.70 10.75 1.23
C SER A 219 11.91 9.60 0.59
N LEU A 220 12.62 8.54 0.14
CA LEU A 220 12.00 7.33 -0.40
C LEU A 220 11.24 6.53 0.67
N GLN A 221 11.78 6.39 1.89
CA GLN A 221 11.06 5.74 3.00
C GLN A 221 9.75 6.48 3.31
N ALA A 222 9.76 7.81 3.33
CA ALA A 222 8.57 8.63 3.59
C ALA A 222 7.53 8.51 2.45
N LEU A 223 7.97 8.40 1.20
CA LEU A 223 7.10 8.14 0.04
C LEU A 223 6.51 6.72 0.08
N ALA A 224 7.35 5.70 0.26
CA ALA A 224 6.92 4.30 0.33
C ALA A 224 5.98 4.06 1.51
N SER A 225 6.26 4.64 2.68
CA SER A 225 5.37 4.55 3.85
C SER A 225 4.00 5.19 3.60
N ARG A 226 3.96 6.30 2.85
CA ARG A 226 2.67 6.92 2.44
C ARG A 226 1.92 6.03 1.46
N ALA A 227 2.60 5.42 0.50
CA ALA A 227 1.99 4.48 -0.45
C ALA A 227 1.39 3.26 0.26
N VAL A 228 2.15 2.64 1.18
CA VAL A 228 1.67 1.52 2.01
C VAL A 228 0.43 1.91 2.83
N ARG A 229 0.43 3.09 3.47
CA ARG A 229 -0.73 3.58 4.25
C ARG A 229 -1.96 3.90 3.38
N ALA A 230 -1.75 4.35 2.14
CA ALA A 230 -2.83 4.64 1.20
C ALA A 230 -3.49 3.37 0.63
N ASN A 231 -3.09 2.17 1.09
CA ASN A 231 -3.54 0.87 0.59
C ASN A 231 -3.25 0.68 -0.92
N ILE A 232 -2.25 1.41 -1.44
CA ILE A 232 -1.74 1.30 -2.80
C ILE A 232 -0.65 0.23 -2.81
N GLY A 233 -0.96 -0.95 -3.37
CA GLY A 233 -0.04 -2.08 -3.52
C GLY A 233 0.00 -2.97 -2.27
N SER A 234 -0.53 -4.20 -2.33
CA SER A 234 0.22 -5.42 -2.69
C SER A 234 1.51 -5.64 -1.90
N VAL A 235 1.82 -6.89 -1.58
CA VAL A 235 3.07 -7.32 -0.88
C VAL A 235 4.33 -6.64 -1.44
N SER A 236 4.35 -6.25 -2.73
CA SER A 236 5.45 -5.53 -3.37
C SER A 236 5.76 -4.15 -2.77
N ALA A 237 4.76 -3.39 -2.28
CA ALA A 237 5.00 -2.08 -1.66
C ALA A 237 5.65 -2.22 -0.27
N VAL A 238 5.25 -3.25 0.48
CA VAL A 238 5.86 -3.62 1.77
C VAL A 238 7.30 -4.07 1.53
N GLN A 239 7.54 -4.96 0.56
CA GLN A 239 8.90 -5.40 0.19
C GLN A 239 9.78 -4.22 -0.24
N THR A 240 9.25 -3.30 -1.06
CA THR A 240 10.00 -2.11 -1.47
C THR A 240 10.37 -1.23 -0.26
N LEU A 241 9.43 -1.05 0.69
CA LEU A 241 9.71 -0.32 1.92
C LEU A 241 10.75 -1.05 2.80
N GLU A 242 10.68 -2.38 2.89
CA GLU A 242 11.67 -3.21 3.58
C GLU A 242 13.06 -3.07 2.95
N ASP A 243 13.17 -3.15 1.62
CA ASP A 243 14.43 -2.99 0.88
C ASP A 243 15.04 -1.60 1.09
N ILE A 244 14.24 -0.54 0.98
CA ILE A 244 14.69 0.83 1.24
C ILE A 244 15.17 0.95 2.69
N THR A 245 14.44 0.36 3.64
CA THR A 245 14.78 0.41 5.05
C THR A 245 16.07 -0.33 5.34
N ALA A 246 16.27 -1.54 4.80
CA ALA A 246 17.51 -2.29 4.94
C ALA A 246 18.70 -1.51 4.37
N CYS A 247 18.54 -0.90 3.19
CA CYS A 247 19.57 -0.07 2.56
C CYS A 247 19.93 1.16 3.40
N PHE A 248 18.93 1.85 3.96
CA PHE A 248 19.15 2.98 4.85
C PHE A 248 19.89 2.57 6.12
N GLU A 249 19.50 1.46 6.75
CA GLU A 249 20.11 0.96 7.98
C GLU A 249 21.57 0.53 7.77
N ASP A 250 21.87 -0.12 6.63
CA ASP A 250 23.24 -0.50 6.26
C ASP A 250 24.13 0.75 6.10
N LEU A 251 23.69 1.73 5.29
CA LEU A 251 24.44 2.97 5.11
C LEU A 251 24.57 3.76 6.43
N MET A 252 23.51 3.80 7.25
CA MET A 252 23.55 4.44 8.57
C MET A 252 24.57 3.76 9.49
N GLY A 253 24.66 2.44 9.46
CA GLY A 253 25.66 1.68 10.21
C GLY A 253 27.09 2.06 9.83
N ARG A 254 27.37 2.12 8.53
CA ARG A 254 28.68 2.53 7.99
C ARG A 254 29.00 3.98 8.34
N VAL A 255 28.04 4.88 8.16
CA VAL A 255 28.15 6.30 8.53
C VAL A 255 28.44 6.44 10.02
N ALA A 256 27.67 5.81 10.91
CA ALA A 256 27.84 5.92 12.36
C ALA A 256 29.17 5.35 12.88
N ALA A 257 29.75 4.37 12.17
CA ALA A 257 31.06 3.80 12.50
C ALA A 257 32.23 4.76 12.17
N HIS A 258 32.02 5.73 11.27
CA HIS A 258 33.04 6.69 10.90
C HIS A 258 33.35 7.66 12.07
N PRO A 259 34.62 8.04 12.30
CA PRO A 259 34.99 8.93 13.40
C PRO A 259 34.24 10.28 13.38
N ALA A 260 34.04 10.84 12.18
CA ALA A 260 33.36 12.12 11.96
C ALA A 260 31.81 12.04 11.97
N ALA A 261 31.22 10.90 12.31
CA ALA A 261 29.76 10.76 12.38
C ALA A 261 29.17 11.59 13.52
N SER A 262 27.98 12.14 13.29
CA SER A 262 27.30 12.95 14.30
C SER A 262 26.81 12.09 15.47
N LEU A 263 26.63 12.72 16.64
CA LEU A 263 26.12 12.02 17.81
C LEU A 263 24.72 11.44 17.56
N GLY A 264 23.89 12.10 16.76
CA GLY A 264 22.57 11.59 16.37
C GLY A 264 22.65 10.29 15.57
N GLN A 265 23.58 10.19 14.61
CA GLN A 265 23.80 8.97 13.83
C GLN A 265 24.29 7.82 14.72
N LYS A 266 25.20 8.10 15.65
CA LYS A 266 25.70 7.11 16.64
C LYS A 266 24.59 6.67 17.59
N LEU A 267 23.74 7.61 18.05
CA LEU A 267 22.58 7.33 18.88
C LEU A 267 21.57 6.43 18.17
N TYR A 268 21.25 6.73 16.91
CA TYR A 268 20.33 5.94 16.09
C TYR A 268 20.75 4.47 16.04
N VAL A 269 22.01 4.19 15.71
CA VAL A 269 22.53 2.81 15.60
C VAL A 269 22.56 2.12 16.96
N ALA A 270 23.01 2.81 18.01
CA ALA A 270 23.04 2.26 19.37
C ALA A 270 21.62 1.91 19.87
N ARG A 271 20.64 2.77 19.60
CA ARG A 271 19.22 2.58 19.91
C ARG A 271 18.64 1.37 19.17
N ARG A 272 18.84 1.29 17.85
CA ARG A 272 18.33 0.18 17.01
C ARG A 272 18.91 -1.16 17.40
N LYS A 273 20.21 -1.22 17.75
CA LYS A 273 20.86 -2.43 18.28
C LYS A 273 20.23 -2.96 19.58
N ARG A 274 19.56 -2.09 20.34
CA ARG A 274 18.84 -2.43 21.57
C ARG A 274 17.33 -2.53 21.40
N HIS A 275 16.83 -2.45 20.17
CA HIS A 275 15.41 -2.45 19.84
C HIS A 275 14.61 -1.37 20.56
N LEU A 276 15.27 -0.29 20.99
CA LEU A 276 14.60 0.83 21.63
C LEU A 276 13.88 1.67 20.58
N ASN A 277 12.67 2.13 20.90
CA ASN A 277 11.93 3.08 20.08
C ASN A 277 12.33 4.53 20.42
N VAL A 278 11.89 5.49 19.60
CA VAL A 278 12.26 6.92 19.76
C VAL A 278 11.70 7.49 21.06
N GLN A 279 10.52 7.05 21.50
CA GLN A 279 9.89 7.52 22.73
C GLN A 279 10.67 7.06 23.97
N GLU A 280 11.13 5.80 24.00
CA GLU A 280 11.94 5.29 25.11
C GLU A 280 13.25 6.08 25.29
N VAL A 281 13.89 6.48 24.18
CA VAL A 281 15.10 7.32 24.24
C VAL A 281 14.78 8.75 24.66
N ALA A 282 13.65 9.30 24.20
CA ALA A 282 13.14 10.59 24.65
C ALA A 282 12.91 10.61 26.17
N ASP A 283 12.29 9.57 26.71
CA ASP A 283 12.02 9.44 28.14
C ASP A 283 13.31 9.32 28.95
N ILE A 284 14.31 8.58 28.46
CA ILE A 284 15.63 8.45 29.11
C ILE A 284 16.39 9.78 29.12
N LEU A 285 16.34 10.51 28.00
CA LEU A 285 17.08 11.76 27.83
C LEU A 285 16.34 12.99 28.35
N ASP A 286 15.09 12.83 28.80
CA ASP A 286 14.17 13.90 29.19
C ASP A 286 14.06 14.98 28.11
N MET A 287 13.80 14.54 26.87
CA MET A 287 13.62 15.44 25.72
C MET A 287 12.45 15.00 24.83
N PRO A 288 11.85 15.90 24.03
CA PRO A 288 10.78 15.51 23.12
C PRO A 288 11.22 14.46 22.10
N ALA A 289 10.38 13.46 21.83
CA ALA A 289 10.62 12.45 20.79
C ALA A 289 10.84 13.06 19.39
N THR A 290 10.22 14.20 19.10
CA THR A 290 10.46 14.95 17.85
C THR A 290 11.90 15.49 17.78
N THR A 291 12.47 15.91 18.91
CA THR A 291 13.87 16.37 19.00
C THR A 291 14.83 15.21 18.81
N VAL A 292 14.57 14.06 19.45
CA VAL A 292 15.38 12.83 19.24
C VAL A 292 15.40 12.46 17.76
N ALA A 293 14.22 12.42 17.12
CA ALA A 293 14.12 12.07 15.70
C ALA A 293 14.87 13.08 14.80
N ALA A 294 14.75 14.39 15.05
CA ALA A 294 15.46 15.42 14.28
C ALA A 294 16.98 15.35 14.46
N VAL A 295 17.45 15.05 15.67
CA VAL A 295 18.87 14.84 15.96
C VAL A 295 19.40 13.59 15.28
N GLU A 296 18.71 12.45 15.38
CA GLU A 296 19.05 11.21 14.64
C GLU A 296 19.02 11.43 13.12
N ALA A 297 18.20 12.38 12.66
CA ALA A 297 18.12 12.79 11.27
C ALA A 297 19.24 13.75 10.82
N ASP A 298 20.08 14.26 11.71
CA ASP A 298 21.05 15.34 11.41
C ASP A 298 20.34 16.62 10.92
N GLU A 299 19.05 16.80 11.26
CA GLU A 299 18.22 17.96 10.92
C GLU A 299 18.33 19.07 11.97
N GLN A 300 18.68 18.70 13.20
CA GLN A 300 18.83 19.63 14.32
C GLN A 300 20.12 19.33 15.08
N GLU A 301 20.86 20.39 15.40
CA GLU A 301 22.02 20.28 16.27
C GLU A 301 21.60 20.04 17.73
N LEU A 302 22.33 19.14 18.40
CA LEU A 302 22.18 18.92 19.83
C LEU A 302 22.67 20.13 20.59
N SER A 303 21.81 20.67 21.47
CA SER A 303 22.25 21.63 22.49
C SER A 303 23.30 20.99 23.39
N ASP A 304 24.26 21.79 23.86
CA ASP A 304 25.37 21.33 24.68
C ASP A 304 24.91 20.66 25.98
N ASP A 305 23.78 21.09 26.55
CA ASP A 305 23.17 20.49 27.75
C ASP A 305 22.81 19.00 27.57
N TYR A 306 22.46 18.60 26.34
CA TYR A 306 22.07 17.22 26.03
C TYR A 306 23.21 16.40 25.42
N ARG A 307 24.28 17.05 24.96
CA ARG A 307 25.43 16.40 24.31
C ARG A 307 26.04 15.33 25.21
N GLU A 308 26.34 15.67 26.45
CA GLU A 308 26.97 14.73 27.40
C GLU A 308 26.05 13.56 27.73
N ARG A 309 24.75 13.81 27.94
CA ARG A 309 23.76 12.77 28.23
C ARG A 309 23.61 11.79 27.06
N VAL A 310 23.59 12.30 25.83
CA VAL A 310 23.55 11.47 24.62
C VAL A 310 24.81 10.64 24.48
N GLU A 311 25.99 11.21 24.72
CA GLU A 311 27.26 10.45 24.71
C GLU A 311 27.29 9.33 25.75
N GLN A 312 26.84 9.62 26.97
CA GLN A 312 26.73 8.63 28.05
C GLN A 312 25.74 7.51 27.69
N LEU A 313 24.59 7.86 27.11
CA LEU A 313 23.61 6.88 26.64
C LEU A 313 24.19 6.00 25.54
N ILE A 314 24.84 6.58 24.53
CA ILE A 314 25.50 5.82 23.45
C ILE A 314 26.51 4.83 24.03
N ARG A 315 27.36 5.27 24.96
CA ARG A 315 28.34 4.39 25.63
C ARG A 315 27.62 3.23 26.34
N THR A 316 26.59 3.54 27.11
CA THR A 316 25.79 2.55 27.85
C THR A 316 25.18 1.52 26.89
N LEU A 317 24.50 1.96 25.83
CA LEU A 317 23.88 1.10 24.83
C LEU A 317 24.91 0.29 24.01
N THR A 318 26.12 0.81 23.83
CA THR A 318 27.18 0.12 23.07
C THR A 318 27.86 -0.96 23.91
N PHE A 319 28.14 -0.68 25.18
CA PHE A 319 28.96 -1.54 26.06
C PHE A 319 28.16 -2.46 27.00
N LEU A 320 26.83 -2.33 27.11
CA LEU A 320 26.02 -3.29 27.87
C LEU A 320 26.16 -4.71 27.26
N LYS A 321 26.87 -5.62 27.91
CA LYS A 321 26.74 -7.06 27.56
C LYS A 321 25.43 -7.56 28.14
N LEU A 322 24.55 -8.09 27.29
CA LEU A 322 23.41 -8.91 27.72
C LEU A 322 23.90 -10.30 28.12
#